data_AF-A9RE68-F1
#
_entry.id   AF-A9RE68-F1
#
_cell.length_a   1.000
_cell.length_b   1.000
_cell.length_c   1.000
_cell.angle_alpha   90.00
_cell.angle_beta   90.00
_cell.angle_gamma   90.00
#
_symmetry.space_group_name_H-M   'P 1'
#
loop_
_entity.id
_entity.type
_entity.pdbx_description
1 polymer ?
#
loop_
_entity_poly.entity_id
_entity_poly.type
_entity_poly.pdbx_seq_one_letter_code
_entity_poly.pdbx_strand_id
1 'polypeptide(L)'
;MAMAFSTTHRALVNVGQLQLLAGPCSSCKFGVVAVAVGRKRCAGERLMVRANGDMLGDFGARDPTAGELGSNFGEKTLGNASTEHQILVPTLSVLKLSERTIKPLAENTAPMTEGEAKALLRKVVGWRLVNLGSSEAGLKLQCDWLLKDAVSVTELSARISKVAEEAENYPYEIQTLDSNKVRVEIWTASIGGLSENDFIFASKIDQVETKDLTRRLRTWF
;
A
#
# COMPACT_ATOMS: atom_id res chain seq x y z
N MET A 1 -65.95 -30.75 -21.14
CA MET A 1 -65.99 -29.29 -20.87
C MET A 1 -65.02 -28.63 -21.82
N ALA A 2 -65.42 -27.48 -22.36
CA ALA A 2 -64.99 -26.94 -23.64
C ALA A 2 -63.71 -26.09 -23.59
N MET A 3 -63.27 -25.74 -24.82
CA MET A 3 -62.58 -24.51 -25.24
C MET A 3 -61.05 -24.51 -25.29
N ALA A 4 -60.57 -24.56 -26.54
CA ALA A 4 -59.27 -24.09 -27.00
C ALA A 4 -59.25 -22.56 -27.15
N PHE A 5 -58.10 -21.91 -26.98
CA PHE A 5 -57.66 -20.65 -27.63
C PHE A 5 -56.12 -20.64 -27.49
N SER A 6 -55.31 -20.82 -28.55
CA SER A 6 -55.04 -19.94 -29.70
C SER A 6 -54.42 -18.59 -29.33
N THR A 7 -53.37 -18.26 -30.11
CA THR A 7 -52.99 -16.91 -30.58
C THR A 7 -51.73 -16.29 -29.95
N THR A 8 -50.61 -16.48 -30.67
CA THR A 8 -49.63 -15.47 -31.14
C THR A 8 -49.65 -14.07 -30.51
N HIS A 9 -48.49 -13.50 -30.18
CA HIS A 9 -47.92 -12.40 -30.97
C HIS A 9 -46.47 -12.02 -30.60
N ARG A 10 -45.83 -11.50 -31.65
CA ARG A 10 -44.47 -11.01 -31.83
C ARG A 10 -44.25 -9.63 -31.18
N ALA A 11 -43.02 -9.43 -30.71
CA ALA A 11 -42.11 -8.34 -31.07
C ALA A 11 -41.99 -7.06 -30.20
N LEU A 12 -40.75 -6.55 -30.30
CA LEU A 12 -40.23 -5.18 -30.21
C LEU A 12 -39.62 -4.68 -28.89
N VAL A 13 -38.27 -4.67 -28.91
CA VAL A 13 -37.35 -3.53 -28.72
C VAL A 13 -37.83 -2.41 -27.80
N ASN A 14 -37.07 -2.11 -26.74
CA ASN A 14 -36.72 -0.72 -26.50
C ASN A 14 -35.37 -0.51 -25.82
N VAL A 15 -34.57 0.32 -26.48
CA VAL A 15 -33.34 0.95 -26.03
C VAL A 15 -33.78 2.30 -25.43
N GLY A 16 -33.44 2.57 -24.17
CA GLY A 16 -33.65 3.88 -23.55
C GLY A 16 -32.62 4.04 -22.44
N GLN A 17 -31.45 4.60 -22.72
CA GLN A 17 -31.19 6.05 -22.79
C GLN A 17 -31.48 6.72 -21.44
N LEU A 18 -30.46 6.74 -20.59
CA LEU A 18 -30.41 7.52 -19.36
C LEU A 18 -30.41 9.01 -19.75
N GLN A 19 -31.54 9.69 -19.53
CA GLN A 19 -31.64 11.14 -19.67
C GLN A 19 -31.02 11.81 -18.45
N LEU A 20 -29.90 12.50 -18.67
CA LEU A 20 -29.36 13.52 -17.77
C LEU A 20 -30.29 14.73 -17.80
N LEU A 21 -30.95 15.01 -16.68
CA LEU A 21 -31.71 16.23 -16.45
C LEU A 21 -30.75 17.39 -16.18
N ALA A 22 -30.51 18.23 -17.19
CA ALA A 22 -29.85 19.53 -17.03
C ALA A 22 -30.89 20.64 -17.19
N GLY A 23 -31.26 21.27 -16.07
CA GLY A 23 -32.06 22.50 -16.05
C GLY A 23 -31.18 23.73 -16.36
N PRO A 24 -31.64 24.69 -17.17
CA PRO A 24 -30.84 25.86 -17.55
C PRO A 24 -30.79 26.90 -16.42
N CYS A 25 -29.58 27.17 -15.92
CA CYS A 25 -29.30 28.32 -15.06
C CYS A 25 -29.14 29.58 -15.93
N SER A 26 -30.11 30.49 -15.84
CA SER A 26 -30.17 31.73 -16.61
C SER A 26 -29.31 32.83 -16.00
N SER A 27 -27.97 32.77 -16.13
CA SER A 27 -27.13 33.97 -15.95
C SER A 27 -25.68 33.90 -16.46
N CYS A 28 -25.23 32.86 -17.16
CA CYS A 28 -23.84 32.79 -17.61
C CYS A 28 -23.71 33.02 -19.13
N LYS A 29 -23.40 34.27 -19.52
CA LYS A 29 -22.96 34.59 -20.88
C LYS A 29 -21.57 33.99 -21.10
N PHE A 30 -21.46 32.93 -21.88
CA PHE A 30 -20.19 32.51 -22.47
C PHE A 30 -20.36 32.31 -23.98
N GLY A 31 -19.68 33.17 -24.73
CA GLY A 31 -19.60 33.10 -26.17
C GLY A 31 -18.84 31.85 -26.62
N VAL A 32 -19.32 31.25 -27.70
CA VAL A 32 -18.66 30.14 -28.36
C VAL A 32 -17.46 30.70 -29.11
N VAL A 33 -16.25 30.52 -28.57
CA VAL A 33 -15.00 30.74 -29.33
C VAL A 33 -14.71 29.44 -30.08
N ALA A 34 -14.93 29.47 -31.39
CA ALA A 34 -14.46 28.43 -32.29
C ALA A 34 -12.92 28.45 -32.30
N VAL A 35 -12.28 27.51 -31.58
CA VAL A 35 -10.83 27.32 -31.66
C VAL A 35 -10.54 26.48 -32.90
N ALA A 36 -10.18 27.16 -33.99
CA ALA A 36 -9.65 26.53 -35.18
C ALA A 36 -8.33 25.80 -34.83
N VAL A 37 -8.31 24.48 -34.97
CA VAL A 37 -7.11 23.65 -34.85
C VAL A 37 -6.22 23.90 -36.07
N GLY A 38 -5.50 25.02 -36.04
CA GLY A 38 -4.42 25.31 -36.98
C GLY A 38 -3.22 24.43 -36.65
N ARG A 39 -2.99 23.40 -37.46
CA ARG A 39 -1.80 22.54 -37.41
C ARG A 39 -0.59 23.36 -37.90
N LYS A 40 -0.08 24.26 -37.04
CA LYS A 40 1.20 24.93 -37.28
C LYS A 40 2.27 23.86 -37.19
N ARG A 41 2.85 23.51 -38.35
CA ARG A 41 4.17 22.88 -38.38
C ARG A 41 5.14 23.90 -37.79
N CYS A 42 5.34 23.84 -36.48
CA CYS A 42 6.50 24.48 -35.88
C CYS A 42 7.69 23.79 -36.53
N ALA A 43 8.43 24.54 -37.34
CA ALA A 43 9.75 24.12 -37.79
C ALA A 43 10.49 23.65 -36.54
N GLY A 44 10.97 22.40 -36.57
CA GLY A 44 11.76 21.84 -35.48
C GLY A 44 12.96 22.73 -35.28
N GLU A 45 12.87 23.63 -34.32
CA GLU A 45 14.01 24.38 -33.83
C GLU A 45 14.86 23.32 -33.15
N ARG A 46 15.88 22.87 -33.89
CA ARG A 46 16.93 21.99 -33.38
C ARG A 46 17.65 22.81 -32.32
N LEU A 47 17.11 22.81 -31.10
CA LEU A 47 17.75 23.43 -29.96
C LEU A 47 18.99 22.58 -29.68
N MET A 48 20.10 22.98 -30.30
CA MET A 48 21.41 22.54 -29.85
C MET A 48 21.57 23.12 -28.45
N VAL A 49 21.34 22.30 -27.43
CA VAL A 49 21.82 22.60 -26.09
C VAL A 49 23.33 22.56 -26.22
N ARG A 50 23.95 23.73 -26.50
CA ARG A 50 25.38 23.89 -26.30
C ARG A 50 25.61 23.66 -24.82
N ALA A 51 26.39 22.62 -24.50
CA ALA A 51 26.95 22.47 -23.16
C ALA A 51 27.51 23.83 -22.74
N ASN A 52 27.08 24.29 -21.57
CA ASN A 52 27.40 25.61 -21.03
C ASN A 52 28.88 25.90 -21.22
N GLY A 53 29.20 27.07 -21.77
CA GLY A 53 30.58 27.55 -21.84
C GLY A 53 31.22 27.50 -20.46
N ASP A 54 32.41 26.91 -20.43
CA ASP A 54 33.26 26.61 -19.28
C ASP A 54 33.42 27.75 -18.26
N MET A 55 32.49 27.88 -17.31
CA MET A 55 32.73 28.71 -16.12
C MET A 55 33.26 27.92 -14.91
N LEU A 56 33.18 26.58 -14.90
CA LEU A 56 33.51 25.78 -13.70
C LEU A 56 34.39 24.55 -13.96
N GLY A 57 35.05 24.48 -15.11
CA GLY A 57 35.95 23.38 -15.44
C GLY A 57 35.26 22.01 -15.49
N ASP A 58 35.99 21.04 -16.01
CA ASP A 58 35.59 19.65 -16.16
C ASP A 58 35.48 18.93 -14.80
N PHE A 59 34.42 19.24 -14.05
CA PHE A 59 34.11 18.53 -12.81
C PHE A 59 33.16 17.37 -13.09
N GLY A 60 33.75 16.20 -13.33
CA GLY A 60 33.11 14.90 -13.11
C GLY A 60 32.63 14.15 -14.36
N ALA A 61 32.86 14.67 -15.56
CA ALA A 61 32.65 13.88 -16.77
C ALA A 61 33.94 13.13 -17.11
N ARG A 62 33.85 11.81 -17.30
CA ARG A 62 34.96 11.05 -17.86
C ARG A 62 35.18 11.51 -19.30
N ASP A 63 36.44 11.69 -19.71
CA ASP A 63 36.79 11.92 -21.11
C ASP A 63 36.21 10.84 -22.03
N PRO A 64 35.52 11.23 -23.12
CA PRO A 64 35.00 10.29 -24.10
C PRO A 64 36.13 9.45 -24.72
N THR A 65 35.89 8.15 -24.86
CA THR A 65 36.86 7.26 -25.52
C THR A 65 36.93 7.53 -27.02
N ALA A 66 38.07 7.23 -27.66
CA ALA A 66 38.25 7.45 -29.10
C ALA A 66 37.18 6.74 -29.97
N GLY A 67 36.66 5.60 -29.52
CA GLY A 67 35.55 4.89 -30.17
C GLY A 67 34.19 5.60 -30.03
N GLU A 68 33.94 6.27 -28.91
CA GLU A 68 32.71 7.06 -28.68
C GLU A 68 32.69 8.34 -29.53
N LEU A 69 33.86 8.99 -29.67
CA LEU A 69 34.05 10.13 -30.56
C LEU A 69 33.86 9.74 -32.04
N GLY A 70 34.43 8.59 -32.46
CA GLY A 70 34.34 8.12 -33.84
C GLY A 70 32.95 7.63 -34.25
N SER A 71 32.16 7.12 -33.30
CA SER A 71 30.77 6.68 -33.54
C SER A 71 29.73 7.79 -33.37
N ASN A 72 30.17 8.97 -32.92
CA ASN A 72 29.33 10.09 -32.55
C ASN A 72 28.22 9.70 -31.54
N PHE A 73 28.59 8.84 -30.57
CA PHE A 73 27.65 8.22 -29.65
C PHE A 73 26.83 9.27 -28.89
N GLY A 74 27.50 10.27 -28.29
CA GLY A 74 26.86 11.32 -27.50
C GLY A 74 25.91 12.23 -28.28
N GLU A 75 26.08 12.39 -29.60
CA GLU A 75 25.16 13.19 -30.43
C GLU A 75 23.98 12.36 -30.95
N LYS A 76 24.17 11.04 -31.11
CA LYS A 76 23.15 10.13 -31.64
C LYS A 76 22.21 9.59 -30.57
N THR A 77 22.67 9.48 -29.33
CA THR A 77 21.80 9.24 -28.17
C THR A 77 21.25 10.56 -27.65
N LEU A 78 20.32 11.15 -28.39
CA LEU A 78 19.43 12.15 -27.82
C LEU A 78 18.53 11.40 -26.83
N GLY A 79 18.78 11.59 -25.53
CA GLY A 79 17.81 11.17 -24.51
C GLY A 79 16.44 11.74 -24.90
N ASN A 80 15.38 10.97 -24.72
CA ASN A 80 14.03 11.46 -24.99
C ASN A 80 13.83 12.75 -24.16
N ALA A 81 13.70 13.92 -24.80
CA ALA A 81 13.66 15.22 -24.12
C ALA A 81 12.53 15.32 -23.09
N SER A 82 11.52 14.45 -23.22
CA SER A 82 10.40 14.27 -22.30
C SER A 82 10.57 13.02 -21.43
N THR A 83 11.75 12.79 -20.85
CA THR A 83 11.89 11.84 -19.74
C THR A 83 11.41 12.52 -18.45
N GLU A 84 10.13 12.87 -18.40
CA GLU A 84 9.46 13.14 -17.13
C GLU A 84 9.44 11.83 -16.34
N HIS A 85 10.47 11.63 -15.54
CA HIS A 85 10.50 10.54 -14.59
C HIS A 85 9.44 10.86 -13.54
N GLN A 86 8.25 10.29 -13.70
CA GLN A 86 7.28 10.28 -12.61
C GLN A 86 7.85 9.39 -11.52
N ILE A 87 8.56 10.02 -10.58
CA ILE A 87 8.94 9.36 -9.33
C ILE A 87 7.63 9.13 -8.59
N LEU A 88 7.04 7.95 -8.78
CA LEU A 88 5.91 7.48 -8.01
C LEU A 88 6.41 7.25 -6.58
N VAL A 89 6.50 8.33 -5.79
CA VAL A 89 6.72 8.21 -4.36
C VAL A 89 5.52 7.43 -3.82
N PRO A 90 5.72 6.23 -3.25
CA PRO A 90 4.61 5.49 -2.67
C PRO A 90 3.95 6.37 -1.62
N THR A 91 2.64 6.53 -1.70
CA THR A 91 1.87 7.21 -0.65
C THR A 91 2.19 6.57 0.70
N LEU A 92 2.36 7.38 1.76
CA LEU A 92 2.77 6.89 3.09
C LEU A 92 1.85 5.77 3.63
N SER A 93 0.57 5.80 3.24
CA SER A 93 -0.45 4.78 3.55
C SER A 93 -0.23 3.40 2.89
N VAL A 94 0.58 3.33 1.83
CA VAL A 94 1.01 2.06 1.22
C VAL A 94 2.14 1.42 2.04
N LEU A 95 2.98 2.27 2.64
CA LEU A 95 4.15 1.85 3.40
C LEU A 95 3.80 1.50 4.85
N LYS A 96 2.94 2.29 5.50
CA LYS A 96 2.55 2.08 6.90
C LYS A 96 1.21 1.35 7.00
N LEU A 97 1.27 0.10 7.48
CA LEU A 97 0.06 -0.67 7.82
C LEU A 97 -0.70 -0.07 9.01
N SER A 98 0.01 0.60 9.92
CA SER A 98 -0.55 1.10 11.18
C SER A 98 -1.57 2.22 11.00
N GLU A 99 -1.51 2.95 9.88
CA GLU A 99 -2.45 4.03 9.54
C GLU A 99 -3.74 3.50 8.90
N ARG A 100 -3.82 2.19 8.60
CA ARG A 100 -5.01 1.58 8.03
C ARG A 100 -6.05 1.28 9.11
N THR A 101 -7.32 1.36 8.72
CA THR A 101 -8.46 0.99 9.55
C THR A 101 -8.76 -0.50 9.38
N ILE A 102 -9.04 -1.18 10.50
CA ILE A 102 -9.51 -2.57 10.50
C ILE A 102 -10.92 -2.57 9.91
N LYS A 103 -11.15 -3.42 8.92
CA LYS A 103 -12.46 -3.56 8.27
C LYS A 103 -13.13 -4.86 8.70
N PRO A 104 -14.45 -4.92 8.89
CA PRO A 104 -15.13 -6.18 9.15
C PRO A 104 -14.87 -7.15 7.99
N LEU A 105 -14.47 -8.39 8.33
CA LEU A 105 -14.26 -9.42 7.31
C LEU A 105 -15.60 -10.04 6.91
N ALA A 106 -15.73 -10.38 5.64
CA ALA A 106 -16.89 -11.15 5.16
C ALA A 106 -16.79 -12.60 5.64
N GLU A 107 -17.92 -13.22 5.97
CA GLU A 107 -18.01 -14.56 6.56
C GLU A 107 -17.36 -15.67 5.71
N ASN A 108 -17.20 -15.48 4.40
CA ASN A 108 -16.63 -16.47 3.46
C ASN A 108 -15.22 -16.08 2.94
N THR A 109 -14.46 -15.31 3.71
CA THR A 109 -13.11 -14.91 3.31
C THR A 109 -12.13 -16.06 3.54
N ALA A 110 -11.37 -16.44 2.50
CA ALA A 110 -10.32 -17.46 2.64
C ALA A 110 -9.12 -16.91 3.45
N PRO A 111 -8.41 -17.76 4.22
CA PRO A 111 -7.18 -17.37 4.91
C PRO A 111 -6.11 -16.94 3.89
N MET A 112 -5.29 -15.98 4.30
CA MET A 112 -4.22 -15.47 3.45
C MET A 112 -3.15 -16.54 3.20
N THR A 113 -2.60 -16.54 1.99
CA THR A 113 -1.54 -17.49 1.61
C THR A 113 -0.22 -17.18 2.33
N GLU A 114 0.63 -18.20 2.49
CA GLU A 114 1.95 -18.02 3.14
C GLU A 114 2.85 -17.02 2.40
N GLY A 115 2.75 -16.96 1.06
CA GLY A 115 3.52 -16.01 0.24
C GLY A 115 3.14 -14.56 0.51
N GLU A 116 1.84 -14.28 0.59
CA GLU A 116 1.31 -12.96 0.94
C GLU A 116 1.61 -12.61 2.40
N ALA A 117 1.47 -13.57 3.32
CA ALA A 117 1.83 -13.41 4.72
C ALA A 117 3.30 -13.00 4.89
N LYS A 118 4.22 -13.67 4.19
CA LYS A 118 5.66 -13.31 4.18
C LYS A 118 5.91 -11.92 3.59
N ALA A 119 5.12 -11.50 2.61
CA ALA A 119 5.24 -10.16 2.04
C ALA A 119 4.82 -9.07 3.05
N LEU A 120 3.73 -9.27 3.78
CA LEU A 120 3.26 -8.35 4.82
C LEU A 120 4.13 -8.41 6.08
N LEU A 121 4.68 -9.57 6.44
CA LEU A 121 5.59 -9.72 7.59
C LEU A 121 6.79 -8.79 7.49
N ARG A 122 7.28 -8.49 6.28
CA ARG A 122 8.38 -7.53 6.08
C ARG A 122 8.05 -6.10 6.51
N LYS A 123 6.76 -5.77 6.67
CA LYS A 123 6.29 -4.45 7.11
C LYS A 123 6.12 -4.34 8.62
N VAL A 124 6.16 -5.46 9.36
CA VAL A 124 5.89 -5.52 10.80
C VAL A 124 7.12 -6.13 11.49
N VAL A 125 7.69 -5.46 12.49
CA VAL A 125 9.03 -5.80 12.99
C VAL A 125 8.92 -6.60 14.30
N GLY A 126 9.66 -7.70 14.41
CA GLY A 126 9.67 -8.54 15.62
C GLY A 126 8.63 -9.67 15.64
N TRP A 127 7.77 -9.72 14.63
CA TRP A 127 6.77 -10.78 14.47
C TRP A 127 7.33 -11.96 13.68
N ARG A 128 6.83 -13.15 14.00
CA ARG A 128 7.11 -14.39 13.28
C ARG A 128 5.81 -15.11 12.92
N LEU A 129 5.83 -15.82 11.80
CA LEU A 129 4.74 -16.68 11.38
C LEU A 129 4.91 -18.06 12.00
N VAL A 130 3.85 -18.59 12.60
CA VAL A 130 3.79 -19.94 13.15
C VAL A 130 2.55 -20.65 12.63
N ASN A 131 2.63 -21.95 12.41
CA ASN A 131 1.48 -22.75 11.99
C ASN A 131 0.57 -23.03 13.19
N LEU A 132 -0.75 -22.94 12.99
CA LEU A 132 -1.75 -23.17 14.02
C LEU A 132 -1.85 -24.65 14.44
N GLY A 133 -1.30 -25.57 13.64
CA GLY A 133 -1.26 -27.01 13.94
C GLY A 133 -0.54 -27.84 12.86
N SER A 134 -0.52 -29.17 13.05
CA SER A 134 0.16 -30.12 12.15
C SER A 134 -0.61 -30.48 10.88
N SER A 135 -1.89 -30.09 10.75
CA SER A 135 -2.76 -30.68 9.72
C SER A 135 -3.61 -29.69 8.91
N GLU A 136 -3.68 -28.41 9.25
CA GLU A 136 -4.49 -27.44 8.51
C GLU A 136 -3.75 -26.12 8.30
N ALA A 137 -3.96 -25.50 7.14
CA ALA A 137 -3.24 -24.38 6.54
C ALA A 137 -3.42 -23.03 7.28
N GLY A 138 -3.72 -23.04 8.57
CA GLY A 138 -3.85 -21.87 9.41
C GLY A 138 -2.48 -21.34 9.84
N LEU A 139 -2.19 -20.08 9.53
CA LEU A 139 -1.04 -19.34 10.05
C LEU A 139 -1.47 -18.50 11.27
N LYS A 140 -0.54 -18.20 12.16
CA LYS A 140 -0.66 -17.21 13.24
C LYS A 140 0.55 -16.30 13.29
N LEU A 141 0.34 -15.08 13.77
CA LEU A 141 1.40 -14.13 14.07
C LEU A 141 1.78 -14.27 15.54
N GLN A 142 3.08 -14.32 15.82
CA GLN A 142 3.61 -14.46 17.17
C GLN A 142 4.72 -13.44 17.39
N CYS A 143 4.72 -12.76 18.53
CA CYS A 143 5.80 -11.85 18.94
C CYS A 143 6.17 -12.12 20.41
N ASP A 144 7.46 -12.20 20.70
CA ASP A 144 7.98 -12.44 22.06
C ASP A 144 8.73 -11.19 22.54
N TRP A 145 8.37 -10.65 23.70
CA TRP A 145 9.09 -9.58 24.37
C TRP A 145 9.79 -10.10 25.62
N LEU A 146 11.05 -9.67 25.78
CA LEU A 146 11.84 -9.88 27.00
C LEU A 146 11.94 -8.57 27.76
N LEU A 147 11.40 -8.55 28.98
CA LEU A 147 11.26 -7.38 29.82
C LEU A 147 12.18 -7.46 31.04
N LYS A 148 12.27 -6.36 31.79
CA LYS A 148 13.12 -6.29 32.99
C LYS A 148 12.51 -6.98 34.21
N ASP A 149 11.21 -6.79 34.44
CA ASP A 149 10.49 -7.18 35.67
C ASP A 149 9.06 -7.66 35.37
N ALA A 150 8.46 -8.41 36.29
CA ALA A 150 7.04 -8.79 36.20
C ALA A 150 6.07 -7.60 36.18
N VAL A 151 6.43 -6.48 36.81
CA VAL A 151 5.61 -5.24 36.74
C VAL A 151 5.60 -4.69 35.31
N SER A 152 6.76 -4.71 34.63
CA SER A 152 6.84 -4.25 33.24
C SER A 152 6.06 -5.14 32.27
N VAL A 153 5.89 -6.44 32.57
CA VAL A 153 4.98 -7.34 31.85
C VAL A 153 3.55 -6.83 31.93
N THR A 154 3.06 -6.58 33.15
CA THR A 154 1.69 -6.09 33.33
C THR A 154 1.45 -4.73 32.69
N GLU A 155 2.45 -3.84 32.72
CA GLU A 155 2.37 -2.54 32.08
C GLU A 155 2.33 -2.64 30.55
N LEU A 156 3.15 -3.51 29.95
CA LEU A 156 3.08 -3.78 28.51
C LEU A 156 1.70 -4.31 28.11
N SER A 157 1.18 -5.30 28.84
CA SER A 157 -0.15 -5.86 28.61
C SER A 157 -1.23 -4.77 28.66
N ALA A 158 -1.16 -3.87 29.64
CA ALA A 158 -2.10 -2.76 29.75
C ALA A 158 -2.01 -1.78 28.57
N ARG A 159 -0.80 -1.50 28.05
CA ARG A 159 -0.61 -0.67 26.85
C ARG A 159 -1.20 -1.35 25.60
N ILE A 160 -1.01 -2.65 25.45
CA ILE A 160 -1.57 -3.43 24.35
C ILE A 160 -3.11 -3.45 24.43
N SER A 161 -3.69 -3.60 25.63
CA SER A 161 -5.14 -3.52 25.83
C SER A 161 -5.72 -2.20 25.34
N LYS A 162 -5.05 -1.06 25.60
CA LYS A 162 -5.48 0.24 25.09
C LYS A 162 -5.49 0.30 23.55
N VAL A 163 -4.48 -0.28 22.91
CA VAL A 163 -4.43 -0.39 21.43
C VAL A 163 -5.56 -1.28 20.91
N ALA A 164 -5.91 -2.34 21.63
CA ALA A 164 -7.05 -3.19 21.29
C ALA A 164 -8.40 -2.45 21.41
N GLU A 165 -8.58 -1.63 22.45
CA GLU A 165 -9.76 -0.77 22.62
C GLU A 165 -9.91 0.23 21.46
N GLU A 166 -8.81 0.88 21.04
CA GLU A 166 -8.78 1.77 19.87
C GLU A 166 -9.03 1.04 18.54
N ALA A 167 -8.84 -0.27 18.52
CA ALA A 167 -9.03 -1.15 17.38
C ALA A 167 -10.38 -1.89 17.41
N GLU A 168 -11.41 -1.29 18.03
CA GLU A 168 -12.76 -1.87 18.17
C GLU A 168 -12.76 -3.23 18.92
N ASN A 169 -11.89 -3.37 19.92
CA ASN A 169 -11.72 -4.58 20.73
C ASN A 169 -11.34 -5.82 19.91
N TYR A 170 -10.38 -5.66 19.00
CA TYR A 170 -9.86 -6.74 18.17
C TYR A 170 -9.34 -7.92 19.01
N PRO A 171 -9.66 -9.18 18.66
CA PRO A 171 -9.23 -10.33 19.44
C PRO A 171 -7.72 -10.56 19.36
N TYR A 172 -7.09 -10.82 20.50
CA TYR A 172 -5.68 -11.21 20.61
C TYR A 172 -5.47 -12.14 21.81
N GLU A 173 -4.42 -12.96 21.76
CA GLU A 173 -4.02 -13.79 22.89
C GLU A 173 -2.68 -13.31 23.44
N ILE A 174 -2.61 -13.19 24.78
CA ILE A 174 -1.37 -12.86 25.48
C ILE A 174 -1.02 -13.97 26.46
N GLN A 175 0.16 -14.54 26.29
CA GLN A 175 0.70 -15.61 27.12
C GLN A 175 1.93 -15.08 27.86
N THR A 176 1.91 -15.20 29.18
CA THR A 176 3.10 -14.94 30.00
C THR A 176 3.87 -16.24 30.13
N LEU A 177 5.04 -16.32 29.48
CA LEU A 177 5.82 -17.56 29.43
C LEU A 177 6.71 -17.72 30.67
N ASP A 178 7.29 -16.61 31.13
CA ASP A 178 8.14 -16.51 32.32
C ASP A 178 7.79 -15.22 33.08
N SER A 179 8.39 -15.01 34.26
CA SER A 179 8.19 -13.77 35.04
C SER A 179 8.50 -12.48 34.26
N ASN A 180 9.37 -12.57 33.25
CA ASN A 180 9.88 -11.43 32.49
C ASN A 180 9.66 -11.59 30.97
N LYS A 181 8.95 -12.64 30.53
CA LYS A 181 8.77 -12.93 29.11
C LYS A 181 7.29 -12.99 28.75
N VAL A 182 6.93 -12.18 27.76
CA VAL A 182 5.57 -12.06 27.24
C VAL A 182 5.55 -12.53 25.81
N ARG A 183 4.51 -13.24 25.44
CA ARG A 183 4.23 -13.67 24.09
C ARG A 183 2.85 -13.19 23.70
N VAL A 184 2.74 -12.53 22.56
CA VAL A 184 1.45 -12.14 21.98
C VAL A 184 1.25 -12.96 20.71
N GLU A 185 0.07 -13.54 20.59
CA GLU A 185 -0.37 -14.28 19.43
C GLU A 185 -1.62 -13.63 18.85
N ILE A 186 -1.65 -13.48 17.53
CA ILE A 186 -2.76 -12.88 16.80
C ILE A 186 -3.13 -13.80 15.65
N TRP A 187 -4.42 -14.13 15.58
CA TRP A 187 -5.04 -14.80 14.43
C TRP A 187 -6.54 -14.54 14.45
N THR A 188 -7.17 -14.65 13.29
CA THR A 188 -8.63 -14.48 13.16
C THR A 188 -9.30 -15.85 13.19
N ALA A 189 -9.92 -16.20 14.31
CA ALA A 189 -10.61 -17.49 14.50
C ALA A 189 -11.75 -17.70 13.47
N SER A 190 -12.44 -16.64 13.05
CA SER A 190 -13.52 -16.71 12.07
C SER A 190 -13.11 -17.25 10.69
N ILE A 191 -11.83 -17.10 10.32
CA ILE A 191 -11.28 -17.54 9.03
C ILE A 191 -10.40 -18.79 9.20
N GLY A 192 -10.05 -19.14 10.43
CA GLY A 192 -9.11 -20.22 10.72
C GLY A 192 -7.67 -19.91 10.28
N GLY A 193 -7.30 -18.63 10.21
CA GLY A 193 -5.95 -18.22 9.79
C GLY A 193 -5.68 -16.72 9.93
N LEU A 194 -4.70 -16.24 9.16
CA LEU A 194 -4.33 -14.82 9.11
C LEU A 194 -5.09 -14.07 8.02
N SER A 195 -5.37 -12.82 8.32
CA SER A 195 -5.94 -11.81 7.44
C SER A 195 -5.07 -10.55 7.45
N GLU A 196 -5.29 -9.63 6.51
CA GLU A 196 -4.59 -8.34 6.49
C GLU A 196 -4.83 -7.53 7.79
N ASN A 197 -6.01 -7.66 8.39
CA ASN A 197 -6.36 -6.97 9.63
C ASN A 197 -5.47 -7.35 10.80
N ASP A 198 -5.04 -8.62 10.87
CA ASP A 198 -4.12 -9.09 11.89
C ASP A 198 -2.76 -8.37 11.78
N PHE A 199 -2.29 -8.10 10.55
CA PHE A 199 -1.05 -7.35 10.32
C PHE A 199 -1.21 -5.85 10.61
N ILE A 200 -2.39 -5.29 10.32
CA ILE A 200 -2.71 -3.90 10.69
C ILE A 200 -2.67 -3.77 12.22
N PHE A 201 -3.34 -4.68 12.94
CA PHE A 201 -3.35 -4.67 14.40
C PHE A 201 -1.94 -4.88 14.99
N ALA A 202 -1.18 -5.85 14.47
CA ALA A 202 0.22 -6.08 14.85
C ALA A 202 1.08 -4.81 14.66
N SER A 203 0.91 -4.11 13.54
CA SER A 203 1.64 -2.86 13.27
C SER A 203 1.24 -1.69 14.19
N LYS A 204 0.03 -1.70 14.77
CA LYS A 204 -0.37 -0.74 15.80
C LYS A 204 0.29 -1.06 17.14
N ILE A 205 0.40 -2.34 17.49
CA ILE A 205 1.14 -2.78 18.69
C ILE A 205 2.62 -2.38 18.60
N ASP A 206 3.23 -2.47 17.42
CA ASP A 206 4.62 -2.04 17.20
C ASP A 206 4.88 -0.56 17.50
N GLN A 207 3.84 0.30 17.49
CA GLN A 207 3.96 1.71 17.86
C GLN A 207 4.04 1.94 19.36
N VAL A 208 3.68 0.94 20.18
CA VAL A 208 3.76 1.04 21.63
C VAL A 208 5.23 1.17 22.04
N GLU A 209 5.53 2.21 22.83
CA GLU A 209 6.88 2.39 23.35
C GLU A 209 7.24 1.25 24.32
N THR A 210 8.34 0.55 24.03
CA THR A 210 8.84 -0.59 24.82
C THR A 210 10.19 -0.32 25.48
N LYS A 211 10.86 0.79 25.14
CA LYS A 211 12.25 1.10 25.54
C LYS A 211 12.43 1.20 27.06
N ASP A 212 11.40 1.67 27.76
CA ASP A 212 11.34 1.83 29.22
C ASP A 212 11.11 0.49 29.96
N LEU A 213 10.51 -0.48 29.29
CA LEU A 213 10.19 -1.81 29.82
C LEU A 213 11.32 -2.82 29.59
N THR A 214 12.17 -2.59 28.59
CA THR A 214 13.34 -3.44 28.33
C THR A 214 14.44 -3.26 29.37
N ARG A 215 15.19 -4.34 29.63
CA ARG A 215 16.37 -4.29 30.51
C ARG A 215 17.48 -3.48 29.85
N ARG A 216 17.89 -2.38 30.49
CA ARG A 216 19.10 -1.65 30.08
C ARG A 216 20.34 -2.47 30.44
N LEU A 217 21.15 -2.81 29.44
CA LEU A 217 22.47 -3.40 29.66
C LEU A 217 23.43 -2.30 30.11
N ARG A 218 24.24 -2.60 31.12
CA ARG A 218 25.31 -1.69 31.58
C ARG A 218 26.43 -1.73 30.55
N THR A 219 26.62 -0.65 29.80
CA THR A 219 27.79 -0.48 28.90
C THR A 219 28.93 0.16 29.68
N TRP A 220 30.09 -0.48 29.68
CA TRP A 220 31.35 0.13 30.10
C TRP A 220 31.99 0.73 28.84
N PHE A 221 32.32 2.02 28.86
CA PHE A 221 33.08 2.70 27.81
C PHE A 221 34.54 2.83 28.23
#